data_AF-A0A9X4MBT5-F1
#
_entry.id   AF-A0A9X4MBT5-F1
#
_cell.length_a   1.000
_cell.length_b   1.000
_cell.length_c   1.000
_cell.angle_alpha   90.00
_cell.angle_beta   90.00
_cell.angle_gamma   90.00
#
_symmetry.space_group_name_H-M   'P 1'
#
loop_
_entity.id
_entity.type
_entity.pdbx_description
1 polymer ?
#
loop_
_entity_poly.entity_id
_entity_poly.type
_entity_poly.pdbx_seq_one_letter_code
_entity_poly.pdbx_strand_id
1 'polypeptide(L)' 'MLDLKVILPILTVLFTVSCLFFGTRNGFYDTDKYHGNGSAH' A
#
# COMPACT_ATOMS: atom_id res chain seq x y z
N MET A 1 -15.76 4.43 25.74
CA MET A 1 -15.79 4.51 24.27
C MET A 1 -14.41 4.93 23.81
N LEU A 2 -13.86 4.31 22.75
CA LEU A 2 -12.51 4.61 22.27
C LEU A 2 -12.50 5.95 21.51
N ASP A 3 -11.56 6.84 21.84
CA ASP A 3 -11.53 8.21 21.34
C ASP A 3 -10.84 8.32 19.96
N LEU A 4 -11.41 9.12 19.06
CA LEU A 4 -10.87 9.32 17.72
C LEU A 4 -9.44 9.87 17.72
N LYS A 5 -9.09 10.72 18.68
CA LYS A 5 -7.73 11.27 18.82
C LYS A 5 -6.69 10.18 19.10
N VAL A 6 -7.12 9.02 19.59
CA VAL A 6 -6.27 7.85 19.86
C VAL A 6 -6.31 6.86 18.69
N ILE A 7 -7.49 6.61 18.11
CA ILE A 7 -7.65 5.65 17.00
C ILE A 7 -6.90 6.11 15.76
N LEU A 8 -7.08 7.38 15.39
CA LEU A 8 -6.54 7.91 14.14
C LEU A 8 -5.00 7.77 14.05
N PRO A 9 -4.19 8.22 15.02
CA PRO A 9 -2.73 8.09 14.91
C PRO A 9 -2.25 6.64 14.89
N ILE A 10 -2.90 5.74 15.65
CA ILE A 10 -2.56 4.31 15.64
C ILE A 10 -2.78 3.73 14.24
N LEU A 11 -3.95 3.98 13.66
CA LEU A 11 -4.25 3.51 12.30
C LEU A 11 -3.35 4.16 11.26
N THR A 12 -2.99 5.44 11.41
CA THR A 12 -2.04 6.10 10.50
C THR A 12 -0.68 5.41 10.53
N VAL A 13 -0.12 5.12 11.70
CA VAL A 13 1.17 4.43 11.81
C VAL A 13 1.10 3.03 11.17
N LEU A 14 0.05 2.26 11.50
CA LEU A 14 -0.14 0.92 10.93
C LEU A 14 -0.30 0.97 9.40
N PHE A 15 -1.08 1.94 8.90
CA PHE A 15 -1.30 2.14 7.47
C PHE A 15 0.00 2.52 6.77
N THR A 16 0.77 3.48 7.30
CA THR A 16 2.05 3.90 6.72
C THR A 16 3.04 2.75 6.61
N VAL A 17 3.24 1.98 7.68
CA VAL A 17 4.15 0.82 7.65
C VAL A 17 3.64 -0.24 6.68
N SER A 18 2.34 -0.48 6.63
CA SER A 18 1.72 -1.41 5.68
C SER A 18 1.92 -0.97 4.23
N CYS A 19 1.77 0.32 3.91
CA CYS A 19 2.02 0.85 2.58
C CYS A 19 3.47 0.63 2.13
N LEU A 20 4.44 0.88 3.01
CA LEU A 20 5.86 0.62 2.71
C LEU A 20 6.11 -0.87 2.48
N PHE A 21 5.52 -1.73 3.31
CA PHE A 21 5.67 -3.17 3.18
C PHE A 21 5.07 -3.72 1.88
N PHE A 22 3.80 -3.41 1.59
CA PHE A 22 3.11 -3.91 0.41
C PHE A 22 3.60 -3.25 -0.88
N GLY A 23 4.07 -2.00 -0.83
CA GLY A 23 4.65 -1.30 -1.97
C GLY A 23 5.92 -1.97 -2.51
N THR A 24 6.64 -2.73 -1.69
CA THR A 24 7.83 -3.51 -2.12
C THR A 24 7.50 -4.92 -2.60
N ARG A 25 6.24 -5.36 -2.46
CA ARG A 25 5.80 -6.73 -2.75
C ARG A 25 4.89 -6.77 -3.97
N ASN A 26 5.42 -6.30 -5.09
CA ASN A 26 4.77 -6.43 -6.38
C ASN A 26 5.12 -7.78 -7.04
N GLY A 27 4.33 -8.22 -8.02
CA GLY A 27 4.55 -9.49 -8.71
C GLY A 27 4.25 -9.45 -10.19
N PHE A 28 3.07 -8.96 -10.59
CA PHE A 28 2.68 -9.02 -12.01
C PHE A 28 3.44 -8.01 -12.87
N TYR A 29 3.55 -6.75 -12.43
CA TYR A 29 4.16 -5.68 -13.24
C TYR A 29 5.66 -5.83 -13.49
N ASP A 30 6.36 -6.66 -12.70
CA ASP A 30 7.81 -6.91 -12.85
C ASP A 30 8.11 -8.24 -13.58
N THR A 31 7.11 -8.81 -14.27
CA THR A 31 7.28 -10.06 -15.02
C THR A 31 7.27 -9.82 -16.52
N ASP A 32 7.89 -10.74 -17.28
CA ASP A 32 7.85 -10.73 -18.75
C ASP A 32 6.44 -10.85 -19.33
N LYS A 33 5.45 -11.22 -18.51
CA LYS A 33 4.04 -11.30 -18.90
C LYS A 33 3.37 -9.92 -18.95
N TYR A 34 4.01 -8.91 -18.37
CA TYR A 34 3.51 -7.55 -18.37
C TYR A 34 4.00 -6.81 -19.63
N HIS A 35 3.06 -6.50 -20.51
CA HIS A 35 3.34 -5.86 -21.81
C HIS A 35 2.93 -4.38 -21.85
N GLY A 36 2.63 -3.77 -20.69
CA GLY A 36 2.20 -2.38 -20.57
C GLY A 36 3.26 -1.48 -19.93
N ASN A 37 2.93 -0.21 -19.71
CA ASN A 37 3.81 0.79 -19.08
C ASN A 37 3.32 1.23 -17.68
N GLY A 38 2.33 0.53 -17.12
CA GLY A 38 1.71 0.85 -15.84
C GLY A 38 0.41 1.67 -15.95
N SER A 39 -0.08 1.97 -17.16
CA SER A 39 -1.28 2.79 -17.36
C SER A 39 -2.27 2.15 -18.34
N ALA A 40 -3.54 2.57 -18.25
CA ALA A 40 -4.51 2.33 -19.30
C ALA A 40 -4.25 3.35 -20.43
N HIS A 41 -4.10 2.85 -21.66
CA HIS A 41 -4.03 3.66 -22.88
C HIS A 41 -5.42 3.71 -23.52
#